data_AF-A0A646HND7-F1
#
_entry.id   AF-A0A646HND7-F1
#
_cell.length_a   1.000
_cell.length_b   1.000
_cell.length_c   1.000
_cell.angle_alpha   90.00
_cell.angle_beta   90.00
_cell.angle_gamma   90.00
#
_symmetry.space_group_name_H-M   'P 1'
#
loop_
_entity.id
_entity.type
_entity.pdbx_description
1 polymer ?
#
loop_
_entity_poly.entity_id
_entity_poly.type
_entity_poly.pdbx_seq_one_letter_code
_entity_poly.pdbx_strand_id
1 'polypeptide(L)'
;MKKKTYLLIALSIVSMGMNAQNSEKSSLGNDAPEFVKTMKIGGTIRSKYEYQTEEGEGRFEVRTARINVAGNVTKEVSYKAEIDLCDEGKIKMLDAYTRIKPWKTLQFTIGQERVPFTIDAHRSPHQQYFANRSFIAKQVGNVRDVGAEIGYTWNVGFPIVVNAGIFNGSGLTNQKDYWTKGVNYSAKAQFLFPNVNLVLSTQKIKPSDVMVTMYDGGITFHKGGFIAEAEYLYKHYSKDAFHDVHAFDGFVCYDIPVANPKSLIRKVSPLARYDFMSDHSDGTRYGGSDTELGALKINDYKRHRVTGGVTLSLAKPFISDIRINYEKYFYRKGGIAKVSEKDKIVVEFMTKF
;
A
#
# COMPACT_ATOMS: atom_id res chain seq x y z
N MET A 1 23.70 26.50 12.93
CA MET A 1 22.60 27.50 12.81
C MET A 1 21.70 27.27 11.58
N LYS A 2 22.24 27.07 10.37
CA LYS A 2 21.44 26.91 9.12
C LYS A 2 20.35 25.81 9.12
N LYS A 3 20.58 24.64 9.72
CA LYS A 3 19.57 23.55 9.78
C LYS A 3 18.31 23.89 10.60
N LYS A 4 18.45 24.66 11.69
CA LYS A 4 17.30 25.09 12.52
C LYS A 4 16.43 26.12 11.78
N THR A 5 17.06 26.98 10.98
CA THR A 5 16.36 28.00 10.18
C THR A 5 15.48 27.39 9.09
N TYR A 6 15.95 26.38 8.35
CA TYR A 6 15.11 25.69 7.35
C TYR A 6 13.96 24.89 7.97
N LEU A 7 14.17 24.29 9.15
CA LEU A 7 13.12 23.60 9.88
C LEU A 7 12.03 24.57 10.35
N LEU A 8 12.42 25.75 10.86
CA LEU A 8 11.48 26.82 11.23
C LEU A 8 10.69 27.34 10.03
N ILE A 9 11.34 27.51 8.87
CA ILE A 9 10.67 27.94 7.63
C ILE A 9 9.68 26.87 7.13
N ALA A 10 10.07 25.60 7.16
CA ALA A 10 9.17 24.50 6.81
C ALA A 10 7.98 24.39 7.77
N LEU A 11 8.21 24.51 9.08
CA LEU A 11 7.13 24.55 10.08
C LEU A 11 6.21 25.77 9.89
N SER A 12 6.75 26.94 9.52
CA SER A 12 5.92 28.12 9.24
C SER A 12 5.11 27.97 7.95
N ILE A 13 5.63 27.30 6.93
CA ILE A 13 4.86 27.03 5.70
C ILE A 13 3.75 26.02 5.97
N VAL A 14 4.01 24.99 6.79
CA VAL A 14 3.00 24.02 7.24
C VAL A 14 1.92 24.71 8.08
N SER A 15 2.29 25.58 9.03
CA SER A 15 1.32 26.32 9.85
C SER A 15 0.50 27.33 9.04
N MET A 16 1.09 27.97 8.03
CA MET A 16 0.36 28.84 7.09
C MET A 16 -0.66 28.06 6.26
N GLY A 17 -0.32 26.85 5.81
CA GLY A 17 -1.27 25.98 5.11
C GLY A 17 -2.38 25.43 6.00
N MET A 18 -2.07 25.08 7.25
CA MET A 18 -3.08 24.67 8.23
C MET A 18 -4.07 25.81 8.54
N ASN A 19 -3.59 27.05 8.64
CA ASN A 19 -4.45 28.23 8.80
C ASN A 19 -5.32 28.52 7.56
N ALA A 20 -4.83 28.21 6.36
CA ALA A 20 -5.60 28.33 5.13
C ALA A 20 -6.71 27.27 5.01
N GLN A 21 -6.53 26.05 5.56
CA GLN A 21 -7.56 25.01 5.59
C GLN A 21 -8.66 25.25 6.65
N ASN A 22 -8.34 25.89 7.78
CA ASN A 22 -9.27 26.05 8.91
C ASN A 22 -10.11 27.32 8.91
N SER A 23 -9.89 28.24 7.98
CA SER A 23 -10.66 29.49 7.91
C SER A 23 -11.51 29.49 6.63
N GLU A 24 -12.84 29.48 6.78
CA GLU A 24 -13.78 29.81 5.69
C GLU A 24 -13.55 31.23 5.13
N LYS A 25 -12.65 32.01 5.75
CA LYS A 25 -12.04 33.22 5.22
C LYS A 25 -10.55 33.24 5.54
N SER A 26 -9.74 32.56 4.73
CA SER A 26 -8.29 32.77 4.79
C SER A 26 -7.99 34.23 4.42
N SER A 27 -7.35 34.96 5.34
CA SER A 27 -6.84 36.32 5.14
C SER A 27 -5.71 36.43 4.12
N LEU A 28 -5.33 35.31 3.51
CA LEU A 28 -4.49 35.26 2.33
C LEU A 28 -5.41 35.47 1.11
N GLY A 29 -5.48 36.73 0.67
CA GLY A 29 -6.22 37.12 -0.53
C GLY A 29 -5.75 36.39 -1.80
N ASN A 30 -6.23 36.86 -2.95
CA ASN A 30 -5.93 36.27 -4.27
C ASN A 30 -4.41 36.11 -4.58
N ASP A 31 -3.52 36.69 -3.79
CA ASP A 31 -2.06 36.68 -3.92
C ASP A 31 -1.34 35.48 -3.28
N ALA A 32 -2.04 34.54 -2.65
CA ALA A 32 -1.38 33.32 -2.17
C ALA A 32 -0.78 32.51 -3.34
N PRO A 33 0.50 32.10 -3.26
CA PRO A 33 1.12 31.26 -4.28
C PRO A 33 0.31 29.99 -4.54
N GLU A 34 0.30 29.50 -5.78
CA GLU A 34 -0.48 28.32 -6.20
C GLU A 34 -0.19 27.07 -5.32
N PHE A 35 1.04 26.95 -4.81
CA PHE A 35 1.43 25.91 -3.86
C PHE A 35 0.65 25.96 -2.54
N VAL A 36 0.37 27.15 -1.99
CA VAL A 36 -0.38 27.31 -0.74
C VAL A 36 -1.85 26.95 -0.96
N LYS A 37 -2.40 27.37 -2.11
CA LYS A 37 -3.81 27.12 -2.44
C LYS A 37 -4.15 25.65 -2.67
N THR A 38 -3.18 24.86 -3.10
CA THR A 38 -3.39 23.44 -3.47
C THR A 38 -2.85 22.45 -2.45
N MET A 39 -2.14 22.92 -1.42
CA MET A 39 -1.59 22.06 -0.38
C MET A 39 -2.72 21.38 0.42
N LYS A 40 -2.61 20.07 0.54
CA LYS A 40 -3.49 19.22 1.33
C LYS A 40 -2.65 18.47 2.33
N ILE A 41 -3.02 18.61 3.60
CA ILE A 41 -2.53 17.77 4.68
C ILE A 41 -3.60 16.73 4.94
N GLY A 42 -3.20 15.48 5.06
CA GLY A 42 -4.08 14.40 5.44
C GLY A 42 -3.38 13.36 6.29
N GLY A 43 -4.17 12.49 6.90
CA GLY A 43 -3.65 11.44 7.75
C GLY A 43 -4.52 10.19 7.78
N THR A 44 -3.93 9.12 8.28
CA THR A 44 -4.69 7.90 8.58
C THR A 44 -4.07 7.25 9.82
N ILE A 45 -4.90 7.04 10.84
CA ILE A 45 -4.53 6.29 12.04
C ILE A 45 -5.29 4.97 12.01
N ARG A 46 -4.59 3.88 12.30
CA ARG A 46 -5.19 2.56 12.51
C ARG A 46 -4.65 1.97 13.79
N SER A 47 -5.58 1.66 14.70
CA SER A 47 -5.29 0.97 15.95
C SER A 47 -6.14 -0.28 15.99
N LYS A 48 -5.55 -1.39 16.40
CA LYS A 48 -6.25 -2.66 16.46
C LYS A 48 -5.97 -3.42 17.74
N TYR A 49 -6.93 -4.24 18.12
CA TYR A 49 -6.78 -5.32 19.07
C TYR A 49 -6.82 -6.64 18.31
N GLU A 50 -5.89 -7.54 18.61
CA GLU A 50 -5.86 -8.90 18.07
C GLU A 50 -5.91 -9.89 19.23
N TYR A 51 -6.73 -10.93 19.10
CA TYR A 51 -6.83 -12.02 20.06
C TYR A 51 -6.62 -13.36 19.35
N GLN A 52 -5.58 -14.09 19.73
CA GLN A 52 -5.26 -15.40 19.19
C GLN A 52 -6.05 -16.48 19.92
N THR A 53 -6.91 -17.17 19.20
CA THR A 53 -7.90 -18.06 19.82
C THR A 53 -7.28 -19.36 20.34
N GLU A 54 -6.22 -19.85 19.70
CA GLU A 54 -5.55 -21.10 20.10
C GLU A 54 -4.61 -20.89 21.29
N GLU A 55 -3.89 -19.77 21.33
CA GLU A 55 -2.93 -19.45 22.40
C GLU A 55 -3.58 -18.73 23.59
N GLY A 56 -4.78 -18.18 23.41
CA GLY A 56 -5.46 -17.38 24.43
C GLY A 56 -4.82 -16.01 24.69
N GLU A 57 -3.97 -15.53 23.77
CA GLU A 57 -3.20 -14.30 23.93
C GLU A 57 -3.82 -13.12 23.18
N GLY A 58 -3.81 -11.94 23.79
CA GLY A 58 -4.32 -10.70 23.19
C GLY A 58 -3.28 -9.58 23.16
N ARG A 59 -3.35 -8.71 22.15
CA ARG A 59 -2.47 -7.54 22.04
C ARG A 59 -3.16 -6.32 21.42
N PHE A 60 -2.77 -5.13 21.88
CA PHE A 60 -3.05 -3.87 21.21
C PHE A 60 -1.87 -3.48 20.32
N GLU A 61 -2.15 -2.99 19.12
CA GLU A 61 -1.13 -2.55 18.17
C GLU A 61 -1.61 -1.29 17.45
N VAL A 62 -0.75 -0.27 17.39
CA VAL A 62 -0.92 0.82 16.44
C VAL A 62 -0.34 0.34 15.11
N ARG A 63 -1.22 0.03 14.16
CA ARG A 63 -0.82 -0.54 12.87
C ARG A 63 -0.20 0.50 11.95
N THR A 64 -0.72 1.72 11.95
CA THR A 64 -0.20 2.82 11.12
C THR A 64 -0.60 4.15 11.74
N ALA A 65 0.29 5.14 11.68
CA ALA A 65 -0.01 6.52 12.03
C ALA A 65 0.59 7.42 10.94
N ARG A 66 -0.10 7.50 9.79
CA ARG A 66 0.40 8.21 8.62
C ARG A 66 0.00 9.66 8.61
N ILE A 67 0.94 10.49 8.18
CA ILE A 67 0.72 11.88 7.81
C ILE A 67 1.29 12.08 6.41
N ASN A 68 0.53 12.76 5.56
CA ASN A 68 0.99 13.15 4.23
C ASN A 68 0.69 14.61 3.96
N VAL A 69 1.56 15.20 3.14
CA VAL A 69 1.39 16.53 2.55
C VAL A 69 1.55 16.37 1.05
N ALA A 70 0.58 16.85 0.28
CA ALA A 70 0.62 16.85 -1.17
C ALA A 70 0.04 18.15 -1.72
N GLY A 71 0.54 18.59 -2.88
CA GLY A 71 0.07 19.82 -3.51
C GLY A 71 0.66 20.03 -4.90
N ASN A 72 0.27 21.11 -5.54
CA ASN A 72 0.75 21.54 -6.85
C ASN A 72 1.60 22.79 -6.68
N VAL A 73 2.86 22.75 -7.07
CA VAL A 73 3.72 23.95 -7.14
C VAL A 73 3.27 24.84 -8.30
N THR A 74 2.96 24.21 -9.44
CA THR A 74 2.30 24.80 -10.63
C THR A 74 1.24 23.83 -11.13
N LYS A 75 0.46 24.20 -12.15
CA LYS A 75 -0.53 23.31 -12.79
C LYS A 75 0.07 21.98 -13.26
N GLU A 76 1.31 22.00 -13.71
CA GLU A 76 2.04 20.85 -14.26
C GLU A 76 2.89 20.14 -13.20
N VAL A 77 3.33 20.83 -12.14
CA VAL A 77 4.28 20.30 -11.16
C VAL A 77 3.60 20.07 -9.81
N SER A 78 3.65 18.84 -9.32
CA SER A 78 3.07 18.40 -8.04
C SER A 78 4.09 17.66 -7.18
N TYR A 79 3.83 17.60 -5.88
CA TYR A 79 4.70 16.91 -4.92
C TYR A 79 3.88 16.08 -3.93
N LYS A 80 4.52 15.08 -3.34
CA LYS A 80 3.99 14.33 -2.20
C LYS A 80 5.12 13.97 -1.23
N ALA A 81 4.86 14.18 0.05
CA ALA A 81 5.63 13.63 1.15
C ALA A 81 4.69 12.86 2.08
N GLU A 82 4.99 11.60 2.38
CA GLU A 82 4.22 10.75 3.29
C GLU A 82 5.17 10.03 4.26
N ILE A 83 4.90 10.16 5.55
CA ILE A 83 5.60 9.49 6.63
C ILE A 83 4.62 8.63 7.43
N ASP A 84 5.04 7.42 7.81
CA ASP A 84 4.39 6.62 8.84
C ASP A 84 5.13 6.86 10.15
N LEU A 85 4.46 7.54 11.09
CA LEU A 85 5.00 7.81 12.42
C LEU A 85 4.94 6.58 13.33
N CYS A 86 4.16 5.56 12.96
CA CYS A 86 4.07 4.31 13.71
C CYS A 86 3.57 3.16 12.83
N ASP A 87 4.48 2.54 12.08
CA ASP A 87 4.26 1.27 11.39
C ASP A 87 4.68 0.13 12.31
N GLU A 88 3.73 -0.38 13.11
CA GLU A 88 3.98 -1.43 14.10
C GLU A 88 5.11 -1.03 15.08
N GLY A 89 5.11 0.24 15.51
CA GLY A 89 6.11 0.81 16.42
C GLY A 89 7.36 1.39 15.74
N LYS A 90 7.47 1.38 14.41
CA LYS A 90 8.62 1.92 13.68
C LYS A 90 8.24 3.15 12.85
N ILE A 91 9.07 4.18 12.88
CA ILE A 91 8.93 5.34 11.99
C ILE A 91 9.51 5.00 10.61
N LYS A 92 8.78 5.31 9.53
CA LYS A 92 9.21 5.05 8.15
C LYS A 92 8.83 6.20 7.22
N MET A 93 9.78 6.71 6.43
CA MET A 93 9.48 7.58 5.30
C MET A 93 8.91 6.71 4.17
N LEU A 94 7.69 6.97 3.72
CA LEU A 94 7.01 6.14 2.74
C LEU A 94 7.19 6.69 1.33
N ASP A 95 6.67 7.88 1.06
CA ASP A 95 6.70 8.48 -0.28
C ASP A 95 7.34 9.86 -0.19
N ALA A 96 8.27 10.16 -1.08
CA ALA A 96 8.95 11.45 -1.20
C ALA A 96 9.29 11.69 -2.67
N TYR A 97 8.38 12.30 -3.42
CA TYR A 97 8.56 12.46 -4.87
C TYR A 97 8.00 13.78 -5.40
N THR A 98 8.52 14.16 -6.56
CA THR A 98 7.99 15.22 -7.42
C THR A 98 7.42 14.60 -8.68
N ARG A 99 6.36 15.19 -9.20
CA ARG A 99 5.65 14.72 -10.37
C ARG A 99 5.34 15.86 -11.33
N ILE A 100 5.70 15.66 -12.59
CA ILE A 100 5.48 16.59 -13.69
C ILE A 100 4.43 16.00 -14.63
N LYS A 101 3.41 16.78 -14.96
CA LYS A 101 2.35 16.44 -15.91
C LYS A 101 2.35 17.50 -17.02
N PRO A 102 3.16 17.32 -18.08
CA PRO A 102 3.21 18.29 -19.18
C PRO A 102 1.85 18.51 -19.85
N TRP A 103 0.99 17.49 -19.83
CA TRP A 103 -0.42 17.57 -20.20
C TRP A 103 -1.21 16.47 -19.49
N LYS A 104 -2.54 16.46 -19.65
CA LYS A 104 -3.46 15.64 -18.84
C LYS A 104 -3.22 14.12 -18.88
N THR A 105 -2.69 13.60 -19.99
CA THR A 105 -2.53 12.14 -20.20
C THR A 105 -1.14 11.63 -19.85
N LEU A 106 -0.12 12.50 -19.74
CA LEU A 106 1.26 12.10 -19.51
C LEU A 106 1.75 12.56 -18.14
N GLN A 107 2.44 11.68 -17.43
CA GLN A 107 2.98 11.89 -16.11
C GLN A 107 4.41 11.39 -16.03
N PHE A 108 5.28 12.17 -15.39
CA PHE A 108 6.62 11.74 -14.97
C PHE A 108 6.72 11.90 -13.46
N THR A 109 7.17 10.87 -12.77
CA THR A 109 7.44 10.89 -11.32
C THR A 109 8.90 10.57 -11.09
N ILE A 110 9.55 11.28 -10.16
CA ILE A 110 10.90 10.97 -9.71
C ILE A 110 10.99 11.12 -8.19
N GLY A 111 11.62 10.16 -7.54
CA GLY A 111 11.82 10.14 -6.10
C GLY A 111 11.51 8.78 -5.49
N GLN A 112 11.20 8.78 -4.21
CA GLN A 112 10.83 7.60 -3.46
C GLN A 112 9.32 7.38 -3.54
N GLU A 113 8.88 6.24 -4.06
CA GLU A 113 7.46 5.91 -4.12
C GLU A 113 7.21 4.40 -4.01
N ARG A 114 5.94 4.03 -3.88
CA ARG A 114 5.51 2.66 -4.10
C ARG A 114 5.56 2.37 -5.59
N VAL A 115 6.35 1.35 -5.96
CA VAL A 115 6.53 0.93 -7.35
C VAL A 115 5.21 0.40 -7.93
N PRO A 116 4.89 0.65 -9.21
CA PRO A 116 3.61 0.28 -9.81
C PRO A 116 3.50 -1.24 -10.03
N PHE A 117 2.88 -1.94 -9.07
CA PHE A 117 2.75 -3.40 -9.01
C PHE A 117 1.63 -3.88 -8.06
N THR A 118 0.76 -4.81 -8.46
CA THR A 118 -0.43 -5.30 -7.72
C THR A 118 -1.53 -4.27 -7.48
N ILE A 119 -2.74 -4.75 -7.25
CA ILE A 119 -3.93 -4.04 -6.78
C ILE A 119 -3.84 -3.84 -5.26
N ASP A 120 -3.79 -4.92 -4.47
CA ASP A 120 -4.00 -4.81 -3.03
C ASP A 120 -2.85 -4.06 -2.32
N ALA A 121 -1.61 -4.22 -2.80
CA ALA A 121 -0.51 -3.47 -2.20
C ALA A 121 -0.67 -1.96 -2.40
N HIS A 122 -1.24 -1.52 -3.52
CA HIS A 122 -1.42 -0.11 -3.89
C HIS A 122 -2.49 0.62 -3.08
N ARG A 123 -3.43 -0.12 -2.46
CA ARG A 123 -4.46 0.51 -1.63
C ARG A 123 -3.86 1.26 -0.45
N SER A 124 -4.37 2.48 -0.25
CA SER A 124 -4.09 3.25 0.96
C SER A 124 -4.75 2.56 2.17
N PRO A 125 -4.24 2.74 3.40
CA PRO A 125 -4.77 2.02 4.57
C PRO A 125 -6.28 2.21 4.80
N HIS A 126 -6.81 3.41 4.54
CA HIS A 126 -8.24 3.71 4.67
C HIS A 126 -9.12 3.11 3.55
N GLN A 127 -8.52 2.60 2.46
CA GLN A 127 -9.24 1.96 1.35
C GLN A 127 -9.25 0.44 1.46
N GLN A 128 -8.64 -0.12 2.51
CA GLN A 128 -8.59 -1.56 2.72
C GLN A 128 -9.94 -2.08 3.23
N TYR A 129 -10.38 -3.23 2.72
CA TYR A 129 -11.63 -3.86 3.16
C TYR A 129 -11.47 -4.58 4.50
N PHE A 130 -10.31 -5.22 4.70
CA PHE A 130 -9.97 -6.00 5.89
C PHE A 130 -8.99 -5.24 6.79
N ALA A 131 -8.89 -5.65 8.05
CA ALA A 131 -7.92 -5.13 9.01
C ALA A 131 -6.49 -5.56 8.64
N ASN A 132 -6.25 -6.80 8.21
CA ASN A 132 -4.94 -7.23 7.73
C ASN A 132 -4.91 -7.36 6.21
N ARG A 133 -3.77 -6.99 5.61
CA ARG A 133 -3.46 -7.13 4.18
C ARG A 133 -3.53 -8.59 3.72
N SER A 134 -3.76 -8.80 2.43
CA SER A 134 -3.61 -10.11 1.78
C SER A 134 -2.17 -10.62 1.84
N PHE A 135 -1.95 -11.88 1.48
CA PHE A 135 -0.58 -12.39 1.38
C PHE A 135 0.21 -11.73 0.23
N ILE A 136 -0.46 -11.43 -0.88
CA ILE A 136 0.13 -10.68 -2.00
C ILE A 136 0.65 -9.33 -1.48
N ALA A 137 -0.20 -8.55 -0.80
CA ALA A 137 0.17 -7.21 -0.35
C ALA A 137 1.08 -7.17 0.89
N LYS A 138 1.19 -8.25 1.65
CA LYS A 138 2.05 -8.30 2.85
C LYS A 138 3.43 -8.85 2.55
N GLN A 139 3.54 -9.92 1.76
CA GLN A 139 4.81 -10.62 1.55
C GLN A 139 5.41 -10.46 0.16
N VAL A 140 4.59 -10.28 -0.88
CA VAL A 140 5.09 -10.51 -2.25
C VAL A 140 5.09 -9.27 -3.15
N GLY A 141 4.13 -8.34 -2.98
CA GLY A 141 3.90 -7.24 -3.92
C GLY A 141 4.09 -5.83 -3.37
N ASN A 142 4.40 -5.66 -2.07
CA ASN A 142 4.52 -4.32 -1.47
C ASN A 142 5.96 -3.82 -1.44
N VAL A 143 6.44 -3.36 -2.58
CA VAL A 143 7.77 -2.76 -2.72
C VAL A 143 7.68 -1.23 -2.77
N ARG A 144 8.61 -0.57 -2.10
CA ARG A 144 8.86 0.87 -2.22
C ARG A 144 10.32 1.09 -2.50
N ASP A 145 10.61 2.04 -3.38
CA ASP A 145 11.96 2.26 -3.85
C ASP A 145 12.13 3.68 -4.40
N VAL A 146 13.38 4.02 -4.69
CA VAL A 146 13.75 5.28 -5.34
C VAL A 146 13.99 5.04 -6.81
N GLY A 147 13.35 5.86 -7.65
CA GLY A 147 13.44 5.71 -9.08
C GLY A 147 12.73 6.80 -9.86
N ALA A 148 12.44 6.49 -11.11
CA ALA A 148 11.65 7.32 -12.00
C ALA A 148 10.56 6.48 -12.67
N GLU A 149 9.37 7.05 -12.81
CA GLU A 149 8.19 6.43 -13.40
C GLU A 149 7.60 7.34 -14.49
N ILE A 150 7.19 6.75 -15.60
CA ILE A 150 6.33 7.37 -16.61
C ILE A 150 4.93 6.76 -16.53
N GLY A 151 3.91 7.61 -16.57
CA GLY A 151 2.50 7.23 -16.62
C GLY A 151 1.83 7.80 -17.85
N TYR A 152 1.05 7.00 -18.57
CA TYR A 152 0.23 7.44 -19.69
C TYR A 152 -1.21 6.95 -19.57
N THR A 153 -2.17 7.80 -19.95
CA THR A 153 -3.60 7.46 -19.97
C THR A 153 -4.19 7.59 -21.38
N TRP A 154 -4.67 6.48 -21.94
CA TRP A 154 -5.49 6.48 -23.15
C TRP A 154 -6.98 6.51 -22.79
N ASN A 155 -7.80 7.10 -23.67
CA ASN A 155 -9.26 7.10 -23.55
C ASN A 155 -9.87 6.60 -24.87
N VAL A 156 -10.00 5.29 -25.02
CA VAL A 156 -10.48 4.62 -26.25
C VAL A 156 -11.93 4.14 -26.11
N GLY A 157 -12.76 4.91 -25.40
CA GLY A 157 -14.11 4.51 -24.94
C GLY A 157 -14.15 4.06 -23.47
N PHE A 158 -12.99 3.72 -22.90
CA PHE A 158 -12.76 3.55 -21.48
C PHE A 158 -11.30 3.95 -21.15
N PRO A 159 -10.99 4.40 -19.92
CA PRO A 159 -9.64 4.78 -19.56
C PRO A 159 -8.72 3.55 -19.44
N ILE A 160 -7.54 3.65 -20.07
CA ILE A 160 -6.43 2.72 -19.90
C ILE A 160 -5.26 3.49 -19.31
N VAL A 161 -4.83 3.13 -18.10
CA VAL A 161 -3.73 3.78 -17.40
C VAL A 161 -2.54 2.82 -17.35
N VAL A 162 -1.41 3.22 -17.93
CA VAL A 162 -0.16 2.44 -17.86
C VAL A 162 0.89 3.27 -17.12
N ASN A 163 1.54 2.63 -16.14
CA ASN A 163 2.67 3.17 -15.40
C ASN A 163 3.86 2.22 -15.58
N ALA A 164 5.04 2.75 -15.86
CA ALA A 164 6.26 1.98 -15.94
C ALA A 164 7.42 2.77 -15.35
N GLY A 165 8.29 2.12 -14.58
CA GLY A 165 9.39 2.79 -13.92
C GLY A 165 10.63 1.92 -13.75
N ILE A 166 11.75 2.59 -13.55
CA ILE A 166 13.04 2.00 -13.20
C ILE A 166 13.43 2.44 -11.79
N PHE A 167 13.96 1.51 -11.01
CA PHE A 167 14.22 1.71 -9.59
C PHE A 167 15.57 1.12 -9.17
N ASN A 168 16.15 1.67 -8.10
CA ASN A 168 17.49 1.29 -7.64
C ASN A 168 17.54 -0.13 -7.08
N GLY A 169 16.53 -0.57 -6.35
CA GLY A 169 16.48 -1.83 -5.59
C GLY A 169 16.96 -1.71 -4.15
N SER A 170 17.33 -0.51 -3.69
CA SER A 170 17.85 -0.28 -2.34
C SER A 170 16.75 -0.21 -1.28
N GLY A 171 15.50 -0.06 -1.70
CA GLY A 171 14.37 0.11 -0.81
C GLY A 171 14.37 1.48 -0.13
N LEU A 172 13.76 1.56 1.05
CA LEU A 172 13.49 2.84 1.72
C LEU A 172 14.72 3.50 2.36
N THR A 173 15.69 2.73 2.87
CA THR A 173 16.71 3.27 3.80
C THR A 173 18.12 3.29 3.26
N ASN A 174 18.46 2.41 2.32
CA ASN A 174 19.85 2.18 1.91
C ASN A 174 20.19 2.98 0.65
N GLN A 175 19.86 4.27 0.60
CA GLN A 175 19.93 5.04 -0.65
C GLN A 175 21.29 5.67 -0.92
N LYS A 176 21.94 6.21 0.13
CA LYS A 176 23.09 7.11 -0.02
C LYS A 176 24.30 6.45 -0.69
N ASP A 177 24.64 5.24 -0.26
CA ASP A 177 25.87 4.55 -0.69
C ASP A 177 25.57 3.36 -1.61
N TYR A 178 24.34 3.26 -2.13
CA TYR A 178 23.91 2.15 -2.98
C TYR A 178 24.12 2.48 -4.46
N TRP A 179 25.32 2.19 -4.93
CA TRP A 179 25.68 2.25 -6.34
C TRP A 179 25.49 0.87 -6.96
N THR A 180 24.57 0.75 -7.92
CA THR A 180 24.22 -0.53 -8.54
C THR A 180 24.38 -0.50 -10.06
N LYS A 181 24.75 -1.66 -10.61
CA LYS A 181 24.69 -1.94 -12.06
C LYS A 181 23.42 -2.69 -12.45
N GLY A 182 22.62 -3.13 -11.47
CA GLY A 182 21.39 -3.86 -11.69
C GLY A 182 20.22 -2.90 -11.88
N VAL A 183 19.50 -3.04 -13.00
CA VAL A 183 18.25 -2.30 -13.23
C VAL A 183 17.07 -3.13 -12.73
N ASN A 184 16.34 -2.58 -11.75
CA ASN A 184 15.03 -3.06 -11.35
C ASN A 184 13.96 -2.25 -12.08
N TYR A 185 12.86 -2.90 -12.43
CA TYR A 185 11.75 -2.25 -13.13
C TYR A 185 10.42 -2.72 -12.58
N SER A 186 9.40 -1.90 -12.79
CA SER A 186 8.02 -2.24 -12.50
C SER A 186 7.11 -1.61 -13.55
N ALA A 187 6.11 -2.34 -14.00
CA ALA A 187 5.10 -1.83 -14.91
C ALA A 187 3.71 -2.32 -14.50
N LYS A 188 2.70 -1.48 -14.67
CA LYS A 188 1.31 -1.74 -14.34
C LYS A 188 0.39 -1.14 -15.39
N ALA A 189 -0.55 -1.92 -15.87
CA ALA A 189 -1.63 -1.50 -16.74
C ALA A 189 -2.97 -1.67 -16.02
N GLN A 190 -3.85 -0.68 -16.13
CA GLN A 190 -5.18 -0.68 -15.54
C GLN A 190 -6.20 -0.36 -16.63
N PHE A 191 -7.15 -1.25 -16.84
CA PHE A 191 -8.26 -1.10 -17.77
C PHE A 191 -9.52 -0.83 -16.93
N LEU A 192 -10.07 0.37 -17.03
CA LEU A 192 -11.14 0.85 -16.16
C LEU A 192 -12.50 0.82 -16.87
N PHE A 193 -13.19 -0.33 -16.83
CA PHE A 193 -14.54 -0.47 -17.37
C PHE A 193 -15.60 -0.01 -16.34
N PRO A 194 -16.85 0.28 -16.75
CA PRO A 194 -17.86 0.87 -15.86
C PRO A 194 -18.12 0.13 -14.54
N ASN A 195 -18.08 -1.21 -14.54
CA ASN A 195 -18.31 -2.04 -13.35
C ASN A 195 -17.19 -3.07 -13.12
N VAL A 196 -16.17 -3.09 -13.97
CA VAL A 196 -15.09 -4.08 -13.95
C VAL A 196 -13.79 -3.33 -14.14
N ASN A 197 -12.79 -3.61 -13.32
CA ASN A 197 -11.43 -3.14 -13.53
C ASN A 197 -10.53 -4.34 -13.71
N LEU A 198 -9.71 -4.33 -14.75
CA LEU A 198 -8.64 -5.32 -14.95
C LEU A 198 -7.30 -4.64 -14.70
N VAL A 199 -6.45 -5.27 -13.92
CA VAL A 199 -5.10 -4.81 -13.64
C VAL A 199 -4.12 -5.91 -13.98
N LEU A 200 -3.07 -5.55 -14.71
CA LEU A 200 -1.95 -6.44 -15.02
C LEU A 200 -0.68 -5.72 -14.62
N SER A 201 0.26 -6.43 -13.99
CA SER A 201 1.53 -5.83 -13.63
C SER A 201 2.69 -6.82 -13.65
N THR A 202 3.89 -6.28 -13.83
CA THR A 202 5.13 -7.04 -13.78
C THR A 202 6.21 -6.26 -13.07
N GLN A 203 7.09 -6.98 -12.40
CA GLN A 203 8.19 -6.40 -11.66
C GLN A 203 9.40 -7.31 -11.71
N LYS A 204 10.59 -6.70 -11.77
CA LYS A 204 11.86 -7.38 -11.58
C LYS A 204 12.62 -6.72 -10.45
N ILE A 205 13.05 -7.52 -9.49
CA ILE A 205 13.98 -7.12 -8.43
C ILE A 205 15.23 -8.01 -8.44
N LYS A 206 16.33 -7.47 -7.93
CA LYS A 206 17.58 -8.21 -7.72
C LYS A 206 18.11 -7.94 -6.30
N PRO A 207 17.62 -8.69 -5.29
CA PRO A 207 18.01 -8.49 -3.89
C PRO A 207 19.49 -8.87 -3.64
N SER A 208 20.01 -9.86 -4.36
CA SER A 208 21.42 -10.30 -4.31
C SER A 208 21.92 -10.69 -5.72
N ASP A 209 22.64 -11.80 -5.85
CA ASP A 209 23.05 -12.47 -7.08
C ASP A 209 21.89 -13.17 -7.84
N VAL A 210 20.72 -13.32 -7.21
CA VAL A 210 19.51 -13.93 -7.81
C VAL A 210 18.56 -12.84 -8.32
N MET A 211 18.11 -12.97 -9.57
CA MET A 211 17.05 -12.15 -10.13
C MET A 211 15.70 -12.78 -9.79
N VAL A 212 14.76 -11.94 -9.37
CA VAL A 212 13.39 -12.32 -9.05
C VAL A 212 12.45 -11.54 -9.96
N THR A 213 11.65 -12.27 -10.73
CA THR A 213 10.66 -11.68 -11.64
C THR A 213 9.27 -12.05 -11.17
N MET A 214 8.37 -11.08 -11.15
CA MET A 214 7.01 -11.21 -10.65
C MET A 214 6.03 -10.74 -11.71
N TYR A 215 4.91 -11.45 -11.81
CA TYR A 215 3.79 -11.17 -12.69
C TYR A 215 2.53 -11.23 -11.86
N ASP A 216 1.63 -10.29 -12.10
CA ASP A 216 0.42 -10.12 -11.33
C ASP A 216 -0.73 -9.76 -12.25
N GLY A 217 -1.89 -10.34 -11.95
CA GLY A 217 -3.13 -10.07 -12.66
C GLY A 217 -4.30 -10.11 -11.70
N GLY A 218 -5.15 -9.10 -11.76
CA GLY A 218 -6.34 -9.05 -10.92
C GLY A 218 -7.51 -8.36 -11.57
N ILE A 219 -8.70 -8.73 -11.13
CA ILE A 219 -9.98 -8.22 -11.61
C ILE A 219 -10.83 -7.78 -10.42
N THR A 220 -11.39 -6.59 -10.50
CA THR A 220 -12.34 -6.06 -9.51
C THR A 220 -13.68 -5.86 -10.20
N PHE A 221 -14.76 -6.36 -9.60
CA PHE A 221 -16.14 -6.08 -10.00
C PHE A 221 -16.82 -5.23 -8.93
N HIS A 222 -17.59 -4.23 -9.35
CA HIS A 222 -18.37 -3.37 -8.47
C HIS A 222 -19.72 -3.02 -9.10
N LYS A 223 -20.83 -3.42 -8.47
CA LYS A 223 -22.19 -3.06 -8.93
C LYS A 223 -23.18 -3.10 -7.77
N GLY A 224 -23.93 -2.01 -7.59
CA GLY A 224 -25.08 -1.98 -6.65
C GLY A 224 -24.73 -2.34 -5.20
N GLY A 225 -23.55 -1.92 -4.72
CA GLY A 225 -23.04 -2.24 -3.38
C GLY A 225 -22.30 -3.58 -3.28
N PHE A 226 -22.42 -4.46 -4.27
CA PHE A 226 -21.63 -5.68 -4.34
C PHE A 226 -20.26 -5.41 -4.94
N ILE A 227 -19.23 -5.91 -4.26
CA ILE A 227 -17.83 -5.79 -4.63
C ILE A 227 -17.22 -7.18 -4.59
N ALA A 228 -16.54 -7.57 -5.66
CA ALA A 228 -15.74 -8.78 -5.70
C ALA A 228 -14.38 -8.48 -6.31
N GLU A 229 -13.34 -9.13 -5.82
CA GLU A 229 -12.01 -9.03 -6.39
C GLU A 229 -11.32 -10.38 -6.37
N ALA A 230 -10.52 -10.63 -7.39
CA ALA A 230 -9.55 -11.71 -7.41
C ALA A 230 -8.23 -11.18 -7.96
N GLU A 231 -7.13 -11.55 -7.33
CA GLU A 231 -5.76 -11.19 -7.68
C GLU A 231 -4.88 -12.43 -7.59
N TYR A 232 -4.04 -12.65 -8.59
CA TYR A 232 -3.09 -13.74 -8.65
C TYR A 232 -1.71 -13.21 -9.00
N LEU A 233 -0.72 -13.65 -8.24
CA LEU A 233 0.67 -13.29 -8.42
C LEU A 233 1.52 -14.55 -8.58
N TYR A 234 2.35 -14.54 -9.61
CA TYR A 234 3.37 -15.53 -9.89
C TYR A 234 4.77 -14.89 -9.75
N LYS A 235 5.65 -15.54 -9.00
CA LYS A 235 7.01 -15.08 -8.73
C LYS A 235 8.02 -16.17 -9.03
N HIS A 236 8.99 -15.84 -9.86
CA HIS A 236 10.00 -16.75 -10.40
C HIS A 236 11.41 -16.31 -9.99
N TYR A 237 12.29 -17.27 -9.70
CA TYR A 237 13.68 -17.04 -9.31
C TYR A 237 14.61 -17.54 -10.40
N SER A 238 15.50 -16.68 -10.89
CA SER A 238 16.49 -17.06 -11.89
C SER A 238 17.42 -18.16 -11.40
N LYS A 239 17.98 -18.94 -12.35
CA LYS A 239 18.93 -20.05 -12.07
C LYS A 239 18.33 -21.15 -11.20
N ASP A 240 17.01 -21.28 -11.22
CA ASP A 240 16.25 -22.23 -10.39
C ASP A 240 16.65 -22.15 -8.91
N ALA A 241 17.01 -20.95 -8.45
CA ALA A 241 17.59 -20.73 -7.12
C ALA A 241 16.59 -21.03 -5.99
N PHE A 242 15.30 -21.01 -6.31
CA PHE A 242 14.20 -21.37 -5.44
C PHE A 242 12.99 -21.74 -6.31
N HIS A 243 12.08 -22.58 -5.80
CA HIS A 243 10.88 -22.93 -6.55
C HIS A 243 9.96 -21.70 -6.73
N ASP A 244 9.12 -21.75 -7.76
CA ASP A 244 8.22 -20.64 -8.03
C ASP A 244 7.21 -20.42 -6.89
N VAL A 245 6.88 -19.15 -6.70
CA VAL A 245 5.89 -18.72 -5.72
C VAL A 245 4.59 -18.37 -6.41
N HIS A 246 3.52 -19.01 -5.94
CA HIS A 246 2.15 -18.73 -6.35
C HIS A 246 1.42 -18.10 -5.17
N ALA A 247 0.82 -16.93 -5.39
CA ALA A 247 -0.01 -16.25 -4.41
C ALA A 247 -1.36 -15.87 -5.04
N PHE A 248 -2.42 -15.98 -4.24
CA PHE A 248 -3.77 -15.64 -4.65
C PHE A 248 -4.47 -14.89 -3.51
N ASP A 249 -5.25 -13.89 -3.86
CA ASP A 249 -6.20 -13.20 -2.98
C ASP A 249 -7.54 -13.08 -3.70
N GLY A 250 -8.63 -13.44 -3.04
CA GLY A 250 -9.97 -13.20 -3.57
C GLY A 250 -10.94 -12.86 -2.46
N PHE A 251 -11.74 -11.80 -2.64
CA PHE A 251 -12.73 -11.38 -1.66
C PHE A 251 -14.05 -10.96 -2.26
N VAL A 252 -15.08 -10.98 -1.42
CA VAL A 252 -16.39 -10.38 -1.67
C VAL A 252 -16.79 -9.48 -0.51
N CYS A 253 -17.49 -8.41 -0.82
CA CYS A 253 -18.02 -7.44 0.14
C CYS A 253 -19.38 -6.94 -0.37
N TYR A 254 -20.33 -6.76 0.53
CA TYR A 254 -21.64 -6.20 0.17
C TYR A 254 -21.98 -5.03 1.07
N ASP A 255 -22.11 -3.84 0.49
CA ASP A 255 -22.39 -2.61 1.20
C ASP A 255 -23.90 -2.43 1.47
N ILE A 256 -24.29 -2.45 2.75
CA ILE A 256 -25.67 -2.24 3.19
C ILE A 256 -25.79 -0.85 3.84
N PRO A 257 -26.47 0.12 3.21
CA PRO A 257 -26.68 1.43 3.81
C PRO A 257 -27.65 1.34 4.99
N VAL A 258 -27.35 2.09 6.06
CA VAL A 258 -28.25 2.22 7.21
C VAL A 258 -29.24 3.33 6.93
N ALA A 259 -30.53 3.00 6.87
CA ALA A 259 -31.60 3.93 6.46
C ALA A 259 -31.79 5.10 7.44
N ASN A 260 -31.49 4.92 8.72
CA ASN A 260 -31.69 5.95 9.73
C ASN A 260 -30.64 7.07 9.60
N PRO A 261 -31.04 8.30 9.22
CA PRO A 261 -30.10 9.40 9.05
C PRO A 261 -29.52 9.94 10.36
N LYS A 262 -30.04 9.53 11.53
CA LYS A 262 -29.50 9.88 12.85
C LYS A 262 -28.52 8.84 13.41
N SER A 263 -28.37 7.69 12.75
CA SER A 263 -27.45 6.64 13.18
C SER A 263 -25.99 7.08 13.05
N LEU A 264 -25.16 6.74 14.04
CA LEU A 264 -23.71 6.89 13.96
C LEU A 264 -23.12 5.99 12.86
N ILE A 265 -23.64 4.76 12.75
CA ILE A 265 -23.26 3.82 11.69
C ILE A 265 -24.09 4.14 10.44
N ARG A 266 -23.41 4.36 9.31
CA ARG A 266 -24.02 4.71 8.02
C ARG A 266 -24.06 3.54 7.06
N LYS A 267 -23.16 2.58 7.22
CA LYS A 267 -23.02 1.43 6.35
C LYS A 267 -22.53 0.24 7.16
N VAL A 268 -23.10 -0.92 6.86
CA VAL A 268 -22.65 -2.21 7.38
C VAL A 268 -22.25 -3.05 6.17
N SER A 269 -21.03 -3.56 6.18
CA SER A 269 -20.47 -4.31 5.06
C SER A 269 -20.00 -5.68 5.54
N PRO A 270 -20.81 -6.75 5.43
CA PRO A 270 -20.30 -8.11 5.54
C PRO A 270 -19.30 -8.40 4.41
N LEU A 271 -18.22 -9.09 4.74
CA LEU A 271 -17.16 -9.41 3.80
C LEU A 271 -16.46 -10.74 4.14
N ALA A 272 -15.96 -11.40 3.10
CA ALA A 272 -15.18 -12.63 3.21
C ALA A 272 -14.03 -12.61 2.21
N ARG A 273 -12.89 -13.20 2.60
CA ARG A 273 -11.69 -13.32 1.76
C ARG A 273 -11.05 -14.68 1.91
N TYR A 274 -10.46 -15.15 0.83
CA TYR A 274 -9.55 -16.28 0.80
C TYR A 274 -8.19 -15.82 0.25
N ASP A 275 -7.14 -16.08 1.02
CA ASP A 275 -5.76 -15.83 0.63
C ASP A 275 -4.99 -17.15 0.54
N PHE A 276 -4.07 -17.28 -0.41
CA PHE A 276 -3.14 -18.40 -0.53
C PHE A 276 -1.75 -17.92 -0.92
N MET A 277 -0.72 -18.58 -0.39
CA MET A 277 0.66 -18.42 -0.83
C MET A 277 1.40 -19.75 -0.69
N SER A 278 2.21 -20.12 -1.69
CA SER A 278 3.18 -21.21 -1.56
C SER A 278 4.35 -20.84 -0.65
N ASP A 279 5.29 -21.76 -0.43
CA ASP A 279 6.49 -21.43 0.36
C ASP A 279 7.24 -20.29 -0.34
N HIS A 280 7.71 -19.30 0.41
CA HIS A 280 8.26 -18.06 -0.10
C HIS A 280 9.67 -17.82 0.44
N SER A 281 10.50 -17.23 -0.42
CA SER A 281 11.81 -16.67 -0.10
C SER A 281 11.84 -15.19 -0.48
N ASP A 282 12.50 -14.34 0.31
CA ASP A 282 12.74 -12.93 -0.06
C ASP A 282 13.79 -12.78 -1.16
N GLY A 283 14.43 -13.86 -1.58
CA GLY A 283 15.51 -13.82 -2.57
C GLY A 283 16.86 -13.42 -1.96
N THR A 284 16.97 -13.30 -0.63
CA THR A 284 18.24 -13.11 0.08
C THR A 284 18.85 -14.47 0.42
N ARG A 285 20.12 -14.66 0.07
CA ARG A 285 20.89 -15.85 0.46
C ARG A 285 21.37 -15.72 1.91
N TYR A 286 21.27 -16.80 2.67
CA TYR A 286 21.68 -16.87 4.08
C TYR A 286 22.81 -17.87 4.29
N GLY A 287 23.71 -17.56 5.24
CA GLY A 287 24.80 -18.46 5.65
C GLY A 287 25.91 -18.62 4.62
N GLY A 288 26.11 -17.63 3.76
CA GLY A 288 27.25 -17.57 2.83
C GLY A 288 28.46 -16.85 3.44
N SER A 289 29.61 -17.02 2.80
CA SER A 289 30.85 -16.28 3.06
C SER A 289 31.26 -15.52 1.79
N ASP A 290 32.39 -14.81 1.84
CA ASP A 290 32.97 -14.16 0.66
C ASP A 290 33.34 -15.15 -0.45
N THR A 291 33.50 -16.44 -0.13
CA THR A 291 33.89 -17.51 -1.07
C THR A 291 32.76 -18.47 -1.42
N GLU A 292 31.72 -18.59 -0.59
CA GLU A 292 30.59 -19.49 -0.82
C GLU A 292 29.26 -18.74 -0.83
N LEU A 293 28.54 -18.86 -1.94
CA LEU A 293 27.19 -18.31 -2.07
C LEU A 293 26.25 -19.11 -1.15
N GLY A 294 25.75 -18.47 -0.09
CA GLY A 294 24.76 -19.06 0.83
C GLY A 294 23.48 -19.53 0.12
N ALA A 295 22.54 -20.15 0.83
CA ALA A 295 21.32 -20.69 0.20
C ALA A 295 20.10 -19.76 0.37
N LEU A 296 19.19 -19.77 -0.61
CA LEU A 296 17.84 -19.26 -0.41
C LEU A 296 17.09 -20.17 0.57
N LYS A 297 16.34 -19.59 1.51
CA LYS A 297 15.57 -20.32 2.52
C LYS A 297 14.10 -19.94 2.47
N ILE A 298 13.25 -20.85 2.93
CA ILE A 298 11.85 -20.56 3.19
C ILE A 298 11.79 -19.59 4.37
N ASN A 299 11.40 -18.35 4.11
CA ASN A 299 11.18 -17.34 5.15
C ASN A 299 9.69 -17.15 5.47
N ASP A 300 8.82 -17.75 4.66
CA ASP A 300 7.41 -17.82 4.92
C ASP A 300 6.81 -19.11 4.33
N TYR A 301 6.16 -19.90 5.18
CA TYR A 301 5.67 -21.22 4.79
C TYR A 301 4.33 -21.16 4.05
N LYS A 302 4.15 -22.11 3.14
CA LYS A 302 2.91 -22.32 2.39
C LYS A 302 1.71 -22.41 3.33
N ARG A 303 0.70 -21.61 3.04
CA ARG A 303 -0.57 -21.60 3.77
C ARG A 303 -1.70 -21.00 2.95
N HIS A 304 -2.92 -21.25 3.39
CA HIS A 304 -4.06 -20.42 3.03
C HIS A 304 -4.72 -19.84 4.28
N ARG A 305 -5.47 -18.76 4.09
CA ARG A 305 -6.23 -18.09 5.14
C ARG A 305 -7.64 -17.81 4.64
N VAL A 306 -8.62 -18.11 5.47
CA VAL A 306 -9.99 -17.63 5.29
C VAL A 306 -10.21 -16.49 6.28
N THR A 307 -10.70 -15.36 5.80
CA THR A 307 -11.10 -14.23 6.64
C THR A 307 -12.59 -13.99 6.46
N GLY A 308 -13.34 -13.94 7.55
CA GLY A 308 -14.74 -13.52 7.57
C GLY A 308 -14.92 -12.35 8.51
N GLY A 309 -15.83 -11.42 8.20
CA GLY A 309 -16.03 -10.28 9.08
C GLY A 309 -17.10 -9.31 8.64
N VAL A 310 -17.14 -8.20 9.37
CA VAL A 310 -18.03 -7.06 9.11
C VAL A 310 -17.26 -5.76 9.30
N THR A 311 -17.54 -4.79 8.44
CA THR A 311 -17.07 -3.41 8.57
C THR A 311 -18.26 -2.50 8.88
N LEU A 312 -18.14 -1.68 9.92
CA LEU A 312 -19.10 -0.66 10.30
C LEU A 312 -18.51 0.70 9.93
N SER A 313 -19.06 1.37 8.91
CA SER A 313 -18.61 2.71 8.53
C SER A 313 -19.41 3.78 9.26
N LEU A 314 -18.69 4.70 9.89
CA LEU A 314 -19.25 5.75 10.74
C LEU A 314 -19.55 7.04 9.95
N ALA A 315 -20.33 7.92 10.57
CA ALA A 315 -20.72 9.21 10.00
C ALA A 315 -19.51 10.14 9.80
N LYS A 316 -19.56 10.94 8.73
CA LYS A 316 -18.66 12.07 8.45
C LYS A 316 -18.67 13.09 9.61
N PRO A 317 -17.62 13.90 9.83
CA PRO A 317 -16.72 14.50 8.82
C PRO A 317 -15.55 13.62 8.33
N PHE A 318 -15.15 12.61 9.10
CA PHE A 318 -13.98 11.77 8.81
C PHE A 318 -14.40 10.37 8.32
N ILE A 319 -13.65 9.79 7.37
CA ILE A 319 -13.87 8.39 6.99
C ILE A 319 -13.35 7.55 8.15
N SER A 320 -14.26 6.97 8.92
CA SER A 320 -13.91 6.12 10.06
C SER A 320 -14.62 4.79 9.94
N ASP A 321 -13.87 3.70 10.04
CA ASP A 321 -14.38 2.34 9.98
C ASP A 321 -14.01 1.59 11.25
N ILE A 322 -14.95 0.81 11.75
CA ILE A 322 -14.69 -0.26 12.73
C ILE A 322 -14.73 -1.58 11.96
N ARG A 323 -13.61 -2.28 11.89
CA ARG A 323 -13.49 -3.56 11.17
C ARG A 323 -13.35 -4.68 12.17
N ILE A 324 -14.23 -5.66 12.08
CA ILE A 324 -14.24 -6.85 12.94
C ILE A 324 -14.04 -8.06 12.04
N ASN A 325 -12.90 -8.73 12.17
CA ASN A 325 -12.53 -9.86 11.32
C ASN A 325 -12.15 -11.06 12.18
N TYR A 326 -12.49 -12.26 11.73
CA TYR A 326 -11.90 -13.51 12.18
C TYR A 326 -11.05 -14.08 11.05
N GLU A 327 -9.82 -14.47 11.37
CA GLU A 327 -8.85 -15.06 10.45
C GLU A 327 -8.55 -16.48 10.89
N LYS A 328 -8.81 -17.45 10.00
CA LYS A 328 -8.45 -18.87 10.18
C LYS A 328 -7.30 -19.21 9.23
N TYR A 329 -6.18 -19.65 9.77
CA TYR A 329 -4.98 -20.02 9.04
C TYR A 329 -4.85 -21.54 8.92
N PHE A 330 -4.37 -21.99 7.77
CA PHE A 330 -4.16 -23.39 7.49
C PHE A 330 -2.79 -23.58 6.85
N TYR A 331 -1.86 -24.09 7.65
CA TYR A 331 -0.50 -24.35 7.21
C TYR A 331 -0.37 -25.76 6.63
N ARG A 332 0.55 -25.93 5.67
CA ARG A 332 0.96 -27.28 5.26
C ARG A 332 1.60 -28.02 6.44
N LYS A 333 1.61 -29.36 6.37
CA LYS A 333 2.33 -30.19 7.36
C LYS A 333 3.81 -29.76 7.44
N GLY A 334 4.29 -29.52 8.65
CA GLY A 334 5.65 -29.02 8.92
C GLY A 334 5.85 -27.53 8.66
N GLY A 335 4.80 -26.79 8.27
CA GLY A 335 4.85 -25.33 8.14
C GLY A 335 4.94 -24.66 9.51
N ILE A 336 5.79 -23.64 9.62
CA ILE A 336 5.98 -22.89 10.86
C ILE A 336 5.21 -21.57 10.76
N ALA A 337 4.22 -21.40 11.62
CA ALA A 337 3.44 -20.18 11.69
C ALA A 337 4.26 -19.01 12.26
N LYS A 338 4.14 -17.83 11.64
CA LYS A 338 4.67 -16.60 12.23
C LYS A 338 3.83 -16.24 13.45
N VAL A 339 4.45 -15.61 14.45
CA VAL A 339 3.78 -15.22 15.71
C VAL A 339 2.48 -14.46 15.46
N SER A 340 2.43 -13.56 14.46
CA SER A 340 1.24 -12.76 14.14
C SER A 340 0.28 -13.40 13.11
N GLU A 341 0.54 -14.62 12.67
CA GLU A 341 -0.19 -15.32 11.60
C GLU A 341 -0.76 -16.65 12.08
N LYS A 342 -1.37 -16.61 13.25
CA LYS A 342 -2.19 -17.66 13.82
C LYS A 342 -3.65 -17.24 13.81
N ASP A 343 -4.52 -18.18 14.09
CA ASP A 343 -5.95 -17.94 14.19
C ASP A 343 -6.27 -16.82 15.16
N LYS A 344 -7.08 -15.86 14.72
CA LYS A 344 -7.31 -14.67 15.51
C LYS A 344 -8.57 -13.92 15.17
N ILE A 345 -9.08 -13.22 16.18
CA ILE A 345 -10.05 -12.16 16.04
C ILE A 345 -9.28 -10.83 15.96
N VAL A 346 -9.69 -9.95 15.06
CA VAL A 346 -9.11 -8.62 14.88
C VAL A 346 -10.23 -7.59 14.95
N VAL A 347 -10.08 -6.61 15.83
CA VAL A 347 -10.93 -5.42 15.89
C VAL A 347 -10.07 -4.20 15.62
N GLU A 348 -10.32 -3.52 14.51
CA GLU A 348 -9.58 -2.33 14.09
C GLU A 348 -10.49 -1.10 14.08
N PHE A 349 -9.94 0.01 14.58
CA PHE A 349 -10.46 1.35 14.39
C PHE A 349 -9.56 2.08 13.40
N MET A 350 -10.11 2.47 12.27
CA MET A 350 -9.44 3.26 11.25
C MET A 350 -10.09 4.64 11.19
N THR A 351 -9.27 5.69 11.22
CA THR A 351 -9.72 7.07 11.05
C THR A 351 -8.85 7.76 10.01
N LYS A 352 -9.48 8.36 9.00
CA LYS A 352 -8.84 9.25 8.02
C LYS A 352 -9.28 10.69 8.23
N PHE A 353 -8.32 11.60 8.28
CA PHE A 353 -8.55 13.04 8.40
C PHE A 353 -7.81 13.85 7.33
#